data_AF-A0A7X4GQ72-F1
#
_entry.id   AF-A0A7X4GQ72-F1
#
_cell.length_a   1.000
_cell.length_b   1.000
_cell.length_c   1.000
_cell.angle_alpha   90.00
_cell.angle_beta   90.00
_cell.angle_gamma   90.00
#
_symmetry.space_group_name_H-M   'P 1'
#
loop_
_entity.id
_entity.type
_entity.pdbx_description
1 polymer ?
#
loop_
_entity_poly.entity_id
_entity_poly.type
_entity_poly.pdbx_seq_one_letter_code
_entity_poly.pdbx_strand_id
1 'polypeptide(L)'
;MEAVIVMVLTGILAGIMVLFIRAPVQNYIDASARAELSDTADLALRRMARELRGALPNSIRVINNGGVWWVQFIPTKAGGQYLSVEDNVPNGTPLSFTDSGARTFNVVGPMPDGTDAITPNNDFIVVYNLGNGIDNADAYGTGNRALVTGVSIPQAQVTMATNPFAVGPSGIANSSADHRFSVVTLPVTFRCAPNASGTGTLARIVNPTFTPAQPTPGLAPDTPLLANNVQDCDFSATQTAALNNAMIGMSLSLARPRAGGAANGLETVTLVHQIHVDNTP
;
A
#
# COMPACT_ATOMS: atom_id res chain seq x y z
N MET A 1 70.32 24.39 -18.01
CA MET A 1 69.27 23.85 -18.93
C MET A 1 68.63 22.58 -18.37
N GLU A 2 69.33 21.75 -17.61
CA GLU A 2 68.81 20.50 -17.02
C GLU A 2 67.55 20.69 -16.14
N ALA A 3 67.53 21.71 -15.27
CA ALA A 3 66.39 21.98 -14.39
C ALA A 3 65.09 22.36 -15.13
N VAL A 4 65.19 23.01 -16.30
CA VAL A 4 64.03 23.41 -17.11
C VAL A 4 63.35 22.18 -17.72
N ILE A 5 64.14 21.22 -18.19
CA ILE A 5 63.64 19.96 -18.77
C ILE A 5 62.90 19.13 -17.70
N VAL A 6 63.43 19.09 -16.48
CA VAL A 6 62.80 18.37 -15.35
C VAL A 6 61.45 18.98 -14.99
N MET A 7 61.35 20.32 -14.89
CA MET A 7 60.08 20.99 -14.58
C MET A 7 59.02 20.74 -15.66
N VAL A 8 59.40 20.75 -16.94
CA VAL A 8 58.48 20.47 -18.04
C VAL A 8 58.00 19.02 -18.01
N LEU A 9 58.91 18.06 -17.82
CA LEU A 9 58.56 16.63 -17.76
C LEU A 9 57.67 16.30 -16.55
N THR A 10 57.98 16.84 -15.37
CA THR A 10 57.15 16.66 -14.18
C THR A 10 55.76 17.28 -14.35
N GLY A 11 55.65 18.43 -15.00
CA GLY A 11 54.35 19.05 -15.33
C GLY A 11 53.49 18.18 -16.25
N ILE A 12 54.09 17.58 -17.29
CA ILE A 12 53.38 16.67 -18.21
C ILE A 12 52.94 15.40 -17.46
N LEU A 13 53.83 14.78 -16.69
CA LEU A 13 53.52 13.56 -15.93
C LEU A 13 52.45 13.79 -14.86
N ALA A 14 52.51 14.91 -14.13
CA ALA A 14 51.49 15.30 -13.17
C ALA A 14 50.13 15.52 -13.84
N GLY A 15 50.10 16.19 -15.01
CA GLY A 15 48.88 16.39 -15.78
C GLY A 15 48.23 15.08 -16.25
N ILE A 16 49.04 14.13 -16.71
CA ILE A 16 48.57 12.79 -17.11
C ILE A 16 48.03 12.01 -15.90
N MET A 17 48.74 12.04 -14.76
CA MET A 17 48.29 11.37 -13.52
C MET A 17 46.92 11.87 -13.04
N VAL A 18 46.63 13.17 -13.16
CA VAL A 18 45.32 13.72 -12.77
C VAL A 18 44.17 13.10 -13.58
N LEU A 19 44.35 12.85 -14.88
CA LEU A 19 43.33 12.21 -15.72
C LEU A 19 43.12 10.75 -15.32
N PHE A 20 44.20 10.02 -15.03
CA PHE A 20 44.16 8.62 -14.61
C PHE A 20 43.57 8.41 -13.21
N ILE A 21 43.61 9.42 -12.33
CA ILE A 21 42.98 9.35 -10.99
C ILE A 21 41.52 9.80 -11.05
N ARG A 22 41.20 10.85 -11.80
CA ARG A 22 39.83 11.38 -11.87
C ARG A 22 38.84 10.40 -12.49
N ALA A 23 39.21 9.74 -13.58
CA ALA A 23 38.32 8.81 -14.27
C ALA A 23 37.84 7.63 -13.39
N PRO A 24 38.71 6.86 -12.71
CA PRO A 24 38.26 5.75 -11.85
C PRO A 24 37.50 6.24 -10.60
N VAL A 25 37.87 7.39 -10.02
CA VAL A 25 37.13 7.96 -8.88
C VAL A 25 35.71 8.37 -9.30
N GLN A 26 35.57 9.05 -10.45
CA GLN A 26 34.26 9.43 -10.97
C GLN A 26 33.42 8.20 -11.33
N ASN A 27 34.03 7.17 -11.95
CA ASN A 27 33.34 5.91 -12.24
C ASN A 27 32.85 5.21 -10.98
N TYR A 28 33.64 5.23 -9.90
CA TYR A 28 33.25 4.66 -8.61
C TYR A 28 32.05 5.42 -8.00
N ILE A 29 32.07 6.75 -8.04
CA ILE A 29 30.96 7.60 -7.52
C ILE A 29 29.68 7.42 -8.35
N ASP A 30 29.81 7.34 -9.68
CA ASP A 30 28.68 7.07 -10.58
C ASP A 30 28.10 5.67 -10.29
N ALA A 31 28.95 4.66 -10.12
CA ALA A 31 28.52 3.29 -9.81
C ALA A 31 27.84 3.17 -8.44
N SER A 32 28.41 3.79 -7.39
CA SER A 32 27.85 3.71 -6.04
C SER A 32 26.46 4.33 -5.96
N ALA A 33 26.23 5.43 -6.65
CA ALA A 33 24.96 6.11 -6.58
C ALA A 33 23.89 5.55 -7.53
N ARG A 34 24.27 4.86 -8.61
CA ARG A 34 23.32 3.98 -9.34
C ARG A 34 22.82 2.86 -8.45
N ALA A 35 23.72 2.25 -7.67
CA ALA A 35 23.34 1.21 -6.72
C ALA A 35 22.35 1.76 -5.69
N GLU A 36 22.63 2.93 -5.09
CA GLU A 36 21.73 3.58 -4.13
C GLU A 36 20.34 3.91 -4.71
N LEU A 37 20.27 4.41 -5.95
CA LEU A 37 18.99 4.65 -6.64
C LEU A 37 18.21 3.35 -6.86
N SER A 38 18.89 2.30 -7.32
CA SER A 38 18.29 0.98 -7.54
C SER A 38 17.76 0.39 -6.22
N ASP A 39 18.54 0.47 -5.15
CA ASP A 39 18.17 -0.04 -3.83
C ASP A 39 16.98 0.73 -3.25
N THR A 40 16.94 2.06 -3.42
CA THR A 40 15.83 2.90 -2.97
C THR A 40 14.54 2.54 -3.71
N ALA A 41 14.60 2.38 -5.03
CA ALA A 41 13.46 2.00 -5.84
C ALA A 41 12.97 0.58 -5.52
N ASP A 42 13.88 -0.40 -5.36
CA ASP A 42 13.52 -1.77 -5.00
C ASP A 42 12.91 -1.82 -3.59
N LEU A 43 13.48 -1.10 -2.61
CA LEU A 43 12.92 -1.03 -1.26
C LEU A 43 11.51 -0.43 -1.26
N ALA A 44 11.31 0.67 -1.98
CA ALA A 44 10.00 1.31 -2.10
C ALA A 44 8.97 0.37 -2.74
N LEU A 45 9.30 -0.24 -3.88
CA LEU A 45 8.41 -1.18 -4.58
C LEU A 45 8.12 -2.43 -3.73
N ARG A 46 9.12 -3.02 -3.07
CA ARG A 46 8.92 -4.17 -2.18
C ARG A 46 8.07 -3.83 -0.97
N ARG A 47 8.22 -2.62 -0.42
CA ARG A 47 7.36 -2.15 0.68
C ARG A 47 5.92 -2.03 0.20
N MET A 48 5.68 -1.36 -0.93
CA MET A 48 4.35 -1.24 -1.52
C MET A 48 3.74 -2.62 -1.80
N ALA A 49 4.52 -3.51 -2.42
CA ALA A 49 4.11 -4.88 -2.72
C ALA A 49 3.69 -5.67 -1.48
N ARG A 50 4.43 -5.55 -0.36
CA ARG A 50 4.07 -6.21 0.89
C ARG A 50 2.76 -5.67 1.46
N GLU A 51 2.57 -4.35 1.46
CA GLU A 51 1.34 -3.75 1.99
C GLU A 51 0.12 -4.05 1.10
N LEU A 52 0.28 -4.04 -0.21
CA LEU A 52 -0.79 -4.37 -1.17
C LEU A 52 -1.21 -5.84 -1.13
N ARG A 53 -0.31 -6.77 -0.77
CA ARG A 53 -0.68 -8.18 -0.53
C ARG A 53 -1.58 -8.36 0.70
N GLY A 54 -1.46 -7.46 1.68
CA GLY A 54 -2.32 -7.43 2.87
C GLY A 54 -3.54 -6.54 2.70
N ALA A 55 -3.93 -6.20 1.46
CA ALA A 55 -5.13 -5.42 1.21
C ALA A 55 -6.37 -6.29 1.38
N LEU A 56 -7.47 -5.68 1.82
CA LEU A 56 -8.78 -6.28 1.79
C LEU A 56 -9.12 -6.65 0.33
N PRO A 57 -9.63 -7.87 0.08
CA PRO A 57 -10.10 -8.30 -1.23
C PRO A 57 -10.93 -7.24 -1.93
N ASN A 58 -10.67 -6.97 -3.22
CA ASN A 58 -11.42 -6.00 -4.04
C ASN A 58 -11.45 -4.55 -3.51
N SER A 59 -10.54 -4.17 -2.60
CA SER A 59 -10.42 -2.79 -2.08
C SER A 59 -9.42 -1.91 -2.84
N ILE A 60 -8.64 -2.49 -3.76
CA ILE A 60 -7.56 -1.77 -4.44
C ILE A 60 -8.13 -0.95 -5.59
N ARG A 61 -7.84 0.34 -5.60
CA ARG A 61 -8.26 1.28 -6.63
C ARG A 61 -7.15 2.25 -7.00
N VAL A 62 -7.09 2.61 -8.27
CA VAL A 62 -6.04 3.46 -8.84
C VAL A 62 -6.69 4.60 -9.59
N ILE A 63 -6.20 5.81 -9.37
CA ILE A 63 -6.58 7.00 -10.14
C ILE A 63 -5.33 7.75 -10.58
N ASN A 64 -5.37 8.23 -11.83
CA ASN A 64 -4.43 9.22 -12.34
C ASN A 64 -5.17 10.54 -12.52
N ASN A 65 -4.61 11.62 -11.98
CA ASN A 65 -5.10 12.97 -12.23
C ASN A 65 -3.91 13.93 -12.37
N GLY A 66 -3.79 14.57 -13.53
CA GLY A 66 -2.72 15.52 -13.81
C GLY A 66 -1.31 14.92 -13.75
N GLY A 67 -1.16 13.63 -14.08
CA GLY A 67 0.14 12.94 -14.06
C GLY A 67 0.61 12.50 -12.66
N VAL A 68 -0.20 12.73 -11.63
CA VAL A 68 0.00 12.17 -10.29
C VAL A 68 -0.86 10.91 -10.16
N TRP A 69 -0.29 9.87 -9.56
CA TRP A 69 -0.96 8.60 -9.33
C TRP A 69 -1.31 8.44 -7.85
N TRP A 70 -2.50 7.92 -7.60
CA TRP A 70 -2.93 7.50 -6.27
C TRP A 70 -3.40 6.05 -6.32
N VAL A 71 -2.68 5.18 -5.61
CA VAL A 71 -3.06 3.78 -5.39
C VAL A 71 -3.61 3.68 -3.97
N GLN A 72 -4.90 3.44 -3.83
CA GLN A 72 -5.56 3.31 -2.53
C GLN A 72 -6.02 1.88 -2.30
N PHE A 73 -5.88 1.42 -1.06
CA PHE A 73 -6.33 0.12 -0.60
C PHE A 73 -6.73 0.19 0.88
N ILE A 74 -7.48 -0.81 1.34
CA ILE A 74 -7.82 -0.95 2.75
C ILE A 74 -6.91 -2.04 3.33
N PRO A 75 -6.02 -1.73 4.30
CA PRO A 75 -5.19 -2.75 4.92
C PRO A 75 -6.02 -3.68 5.82
N THR A 76 -5.76 -4.98 5.69
CA THR A 76 -6.28 -6.01 6.60
C THR A 76 -5.25 -6.29 7.67
N LYS A 77 -5.67 -6.24 8.93
CA LYS A 77 -4.86 -6.50 10.12
C LYS A 77 -5.00 -7.94 10.61
N ALA A 78 -6.22 -8.45 10.60
CA ALA A 78 -6.54 -9.81 11.04
C ALA A 78 -7.78 -10.31 10.30
N GLY A 79 -8.16 -11.55 10.54
CA GLY A 79 -9.41 -12.13 10.05
C GLY A 79 -9.78 -13.35 10.88
N GLY A 80 -11.00 -13.83 10.70
CA GLY A 80 -11.47 -15.00 11.42
C GLY A 80 -12.79 -15.51 10.85
N GLN A 81 -13.32 -16.54 11.48
CA GLN A 81 -14.66 -17.02 11.21
C GLN A 81 -15.62 -16.48 12.24
N TYR A 82 -16.77 -15.96 11.81
CA TYR A 82 -17.85 -15.61 12.72
C TYR A 82 -18.74 -16.82 12.94
N LEU A 83 -19.35 -16.92 14.11
CA LEU A 83 -20.32 -17.96 14.40
C LEU A 83 -21.57 -17.72 13.56
N SER A 84 -22.00 -18.72 12.81
CA SER A 84 -23.20 -18.64 11.99
C SER A 84 -24.42 -19.22 12.69
N VAL A 85 -25.61 -18.85 12.23
CA VAL A 85 -26.87 -19.41 12.77
C VAL A 85 -26.99 -20.91 12.51
N GLU A 86 -26.36 -21.40 11.42
CA GLU A 86 -26.32 -22.81 11.03
C GLU A 86 -25.47 -23.68 11.96
N ASP A 87 -24.50 -23.09 12.66
CA ASP A 87 -23.62 -23.83 13.58
C ASP A 87 -24.36 -24.34 14.82
N ASN A 88 -25.52 -23.73 15.14
CA ASN A 88 -26.42 -24.14 16.22
C ASN A 88 -25.74 -24.36 17.59
N VAL A 89 -24.75 -23.51 17.91
CA VAL A 89 -23.98 -23.60 19.16
C VAL A 89 -24.79 -23.08 20.35
N PRO A 90 -24.97 -23.87 21.43
CA PRO A 90 -25.69 -23.41 22.63
C PRO A 90 -25.00 -22.20 23.28
N ASN A 91 -25.77 -21.17 23.60
CA ASN A 91 -25.30 -19.89 24.15
C ASN A 91 -24.32 -19.12 23.26
N GLY A 92 -24.12 -19.53 22.01
CA GLY A 92 -23.40 -18.78 21.01
C GLY A 92 -24.24 -17.63 20.47
N THR A 93 -23.59 -16.52 20.17
CA THR A 93 -24.20 -15.33 19.54
C THR A 93 -23.73 -15.27 18.08
N PRO A 94 -24.53 -15.74 17.11
CA PRO A 94 -24.14 -15.70 15.72
C PRO A 94 -24.20 -14.28 15.15
N LEU A 95 -23.46 -14.03 14.07
CA LEU A 95 -23.56 -12.76 13.35
C LEU A 95 -24.91 -12.66 12.65
N SER A 96 -25.69 -11.64 12.99
CA SER A 96 -27.03 -11.44 12.42
C SER A 96 -26.96 -10.60 11.14
N PHE A 97 -27.57 -11.11 10.06
CA PHE A 97 -27.77 -10.38 8.80
C PHE A 97 -29.21 -9.85 8.64
N THR A 98 -30.06 -10.00 9.65
CA THR A 98 -31.46 -9.59 9.61
C THR A 98 -31.81 -8.52 10.65
N ASP A 99 -31.11 -8.50 11.79
CA ASP A 99 -31.35 -7.58 12.90
C ASP A 99 -30.24 -6.53 13.03
N SER A 100 -30.56 -5.27 12.76
CA SER A 100 -29.63 -4.14 12.90
C SER A 100 -29.33 -3.76 14.35
N GLY A 101 -30.12 -4.26 15.31
CA GLY A 101 -29.91 -4.14 16.75
C GLY A 101 -28.90 -5.14 17.31
N ALA A 102 -28.66 -6.26 16.61
CA ALA A 102 -27.69 -7.28 16.99
C ALA A 102 -26.26 -6.80 16.73
N ARG A 103 -25.62 -6.27 17.78
CA ARG A 103 -24.30 -5.61 17.69
C ARG A 103 -23.14 -6.48 18.15
N THR A 104 -23.40 -7.73 18.49
CA THR A 104 -22.39 -8.64 19.04
C THR A 104 -22.42 -9.94 18.27
N PHE A 105 -21.25 -10.53 18.06
CA PHE A 105 -21.14 -11.89 17.53
C PHE A 105 -19.92 -12.60 18.11
N ASN A 106 -19.96 -13.93 18.11
CA ASN A 106 -18.84 -14.76 18.54
C ASN A 106 -17.92 -15.11 17.36
N VAL A 107 -16.63 -15.15 17.62
CA VAL A 107 -15.59 -15.61 16.70
C VAL A 107 -15.36 -17.10 16.94
N VAL A 108 -15.30 -17.86 15.85
CA VAL A 108 -14.96 -19.27 15.87
C VAL A 108 -13.44 -19.39 15.78
N GLY A 109 -12.84 -19.97 16.81
CA GLY A 109 -11.39 -20.14 16.93
C GLY A 109 -10.73 -19.14 17.88
N PRO A 110 -9.39 -19.10 17.93
CA PRO A 110 -8.66 -18.19 18.80
C PRO A 110 -8.87 -16.74 18.36
N MET A 111 -9.09 -15.86 19.34
CA MET A 111 -9.12 -14.42 19.09
C MET A 111 -7.73 -13.92 18.67
N PRO A 112 -7.63 -13.00 17.69
CA PRO A 112 -6.38 -12.35 17.36
C PRO A 112 -5.74 -11.70 18.60
N ASP A 113 -4.44 -11.92 18.81
CA ASP A 113 -3.66 -11.39 19.92
C ASP A 113 -2.41 -10.63 19.44
N GLY A 114 -1.65 -10.07 20.38
CA GLY A 114 -0.41 -9.35 20.08
C GLY A 114 -0.60 -8.16 19.12
N THR A 115 0.15 -8.15 18.02
CA THR A 115 0.10 -7.09 17.00
C THR A 115 -1.19 -7.10 16.17
N ASP A 116 -1.86 -8.24 16.13
CA ASP A 116 -3.05 -8.46 15.31
C ASP A 116 -4.34 -8.33 16.14
N ALA A 117 -4.20 -8.03 17.44
CA ALA A 117 -5.29 -7.85 18.37
C ALA A 117 -6.29 -6.79 17.90
N ILE A 118 -7.56 -7.15 17.83
CA ILE A 118 -8.64 -6.25 17.42
C ILE A 118 -8.74 -5.10 18.43
N THR A 119 -8.58 -3.87 17.94
CA THR A 119 -8.52 -2.65 18.76
C THR A 119 -9.84 -1.88 18.67
N PRO A 120 -10.58 -1.74 19.79
CA PRO A 120 -11.81 -0.95 19.81
C PRO A 120 -11.58 0.50 19.39
N ASN A 121 -12.58 1.07 18.71
CA ASN A 121 -12.64 2.44 18.18
C ASN A 121 -11.59 2.79 17.11
N ASN A 122 -10.81 1.81 16.63
CA ASN A 122 -9.83 2.00 15.57
C ASN A 122 -10.02 1.00 14.42
N ASP A 123 -10.38 -0.24 14.76
CA ASP A 123 -10.51 -1.32 13.80
C ASP A 123 -11.97 -1.50 13.36
N PHE A 124 -12.14 -1.94 12.12
CA PHE A 124 -13.44 -2.19 11.52
C PHE A 124 -13.54 -3.64 11.07
N ILE A 125 -14.75 -4.19 11.12
CA ILE A 125 -15.06 -5.50 10.57
C ILE A 125 -15.71 -5.30 9.21
N VAL A 126 -15.25 -6.09 8.25
CA VAL A 126 -15.82 -6.19 6.91
C VAL A 126 -16.10 -7.66 6.62
N VAL A 127 -17.23 -7.95 5.99
CA VAL A 127 -17.61 -9.29 5.57
C VAL A 127 -17.80 -9.29 4.06
N TYR A 128 -17.25 -10.29 3.38
CA TYR A 128 -17.53 -10.56 1.96
C TYR A 128 -17.45 -9.31 1.05
N ASN A 129 -16.28 -8.66 1.00
CA ASN A 129 -16.09 -7.45 0.20
C ASN A 129 -15.98 -7.78 -1.30
N LEU A 130 -17.01 -7.44 -2.07
CA LEU A 130 -17.05 -7.69 -3.51
C LEU A 130 -16.49 -6.51 -4.33
N GLY A 131 -16.32 -5.34 -3.70
CA GLY A 131 -15.67 -4.19 -4.29
C GLY A 131 -16.57 -2.97 -4.48
N ASN A 132 -16.00 -1.96 -5.15
CA ASN A 132 -16.58 -0.61 -5.22
C ASN A 132 -17.92 -0.58 -5.98
N GLY A 133 -18.93 0.04 -5.36
CA GLY A 133 -20.24 0.24 -5.97
C GLY A 133 -21.18 -0.97 -5.93
N ILE A 134 -20.83 -2.03 -5.19
CA ILE A 134 -21.74 -3.14 -4.92
C ILE A 134 -22.47 -2.89 -3.60
N ASP A 135 -23.79 -2.82 -3.67
CA ASP A 135 -24.65 -2.56 -2.51
C ASP A 135 -24.40 -3.60 -1.41
N ASN A 136 -24.20 -3.10 -0.18
CA ASN A 136 -23.94 -3.89 1.02
C ASN A 136 -22.71 -4.83 0.92
N ALA A 137 -21.84 -4.67 -0.08
CA ALA A 137 -20.60 -5.43 -0.22
C ALA A 137 -19.37 -4.53 -0.52
N ASP A 138 -19.53 -3.20 -0.37
CA ASP A 138 -18.48 -2.20 -0.57
C ASP A 138 -17.98 -1.64 0.76
N ALA A 139 -16.73 -1.96 1.11
CA ALA A 139 -16.06 -1.50 2.31
C ALA A 139 -15.67 0.00 2.29
N TYR A 140 -15.67 0.68 1.14
CA TYR A 140 -15.56 2.14 1.08
C TYR A 140 -16.91 2.84 1.26
N GLY A 141 -18.00 2.10 1.03
CA GLY A 141 -19.36 2.49 1.33
C GLY A 141 -19.68 2.51 2.82
N THR A 142 -20.97 2.67 3.12
CA THR A 142 -21.51 2.67 4.49
C THR A 142 -22.14 1.34 4.91
N GLY A 143 -22.42 0.44 3.95
CA GLY A 143 -23.19 -0.78 4.18
C GLY A 143 -22.38 -2.03 4.54
N ASN A 144 -21.06 -2.04 4.37
CA ASN A 144 -20.25 -3.25 4.56
C ASN A 144 -19.12 -3.10 5.60
N ARG A 145 -19.26 -2.19 6.57
CA ARG A 145 -18.19 -1.89 7.52
C ARG A 145 -18.72 -1.54 8.91
N ALA A 146 -18.40 -2.36 9.90
CA ALA A 146 -18.81 -2.17 11.29
C ALA A 146 -17.63 -1.70 12.14
N LEU A 147 -17.77 -0.58 12.86
CA LEU A 147 -16.75 -0.14 13.82
C LEU A 147 -16.78 -1.04 15.05
N VAL A 148 -15.62 -1.56 15.48
CA VAL A 148 -15.50 -2.34 16.72
C VAL A 148 -15.52 -1.39 17.92
N THR A 149 -16.34 -1.66 18.93
CA THR A 149 -16.42 -0.89 20.19
C THR A 149 -16.02 -1.68 21.42
N GLY A 150 -15.94 -3.02 21.32
CA GLY A 150 -15.50 -3.88 22.40
C GLY A 150 -15.05 -5.25 21.90
N VAL A 151 -14.14 -5.87 22.64
CA VAL A 151 -13.64 -7.23 22.36
C VAL A 151 -13.53 -7.96 23.68
N SER A 152 -14.10 -9.17 23.77
CA SER A 152 -14.06 -10.03 24.94
C SER A 152 -13.34 -11.33 24.58
N ILE A 153 -12.08 -11.45 25.00
CA ILE A 153 -11.25 -12.65 24.75
C ILE A 153 -11.84 -13.90 25.43
N PRO A 154 -12.27 -13.88 26.71
CA PRO A 154 -12.78 -15.07 27.38
C PRO A 154 -14.06 -15.62 26.75
N GLN A 155 -14.85 -14.76 26.11
CA GLN A 155 -16.11 -15.13 25.45
C GLN A 155 -15.95 -15.27 23.94
N ALA A 156 -14.75 -15.05 23.39
CA ALA A 156 -14.51 -14.91 21.96
C ALA A 156 -15.60 -14.05 21.28
N GLN A 157 -15.91 -12.87 21.83
CA GLN A 157 -16.98 -12.00 21.34
C GLN A 157 -16.43 -10.65 20.86
N VAL A 158 -16.95 -10.17 19.72
CA VAL A 158 -16.74 -8.79 19.27
C VAL A 158 -18.04 -8.00 19.36
N THR A 159 -17.93 -6.76 19.85
CA THR A 159 -19.02 -5.79 19.94
C THR A 159 -18.78 -4.68 18.92
N MET A 160 -19.82 -4.35 18.16
CA MET A 160 -19.82 -3.35 17.10
C MET A 160 -20.65 -2.12 17.51
N ALA A 161 -20.32 -0.95 16.97
CA ALA A 161 -21.10 0.27 17.18
C ALA A 161 -22.50 0.17 16.56
N THR A 162 -22.56 -0.39 15.36
CA THR A 162 -23.76 -0.63 14.55
C THR A 162 -23.60 -1.96 13.82
N ASN A 163 -24.72 -2.57 13.41
CA ASN A 163 -24.70 -3.74 12.54
C ASN A 163 -25.10 -3.33 11.11
N PRO A 164 -24.12 -3.00 10.24
CA PRO A 164 -24.38 -2.63 8.86
C PRO A 164 -24.69 -3.84 7.97
N PHE A 165 -24.37 -5.06 8.40
CA PHE A 165 -24.59 -6.29 7.64
C PHE A 165 -26.07 -6.70 7.64
N ALA A 166 -26.87 -6.12 8.53
CA ALA A 166 -28.31 -6.35 8.57
C ALA A 166 -29.02 -5.60 7.43
N VAL A 167 -29.53 -6.35 6.46
CA VAL A 167 -30.21 -5.80 5.28
C VAL A 167 -31.75 -5.90 5.37
N GLY A 168 -32.28 -6.36 6.50
CA GLY A 168 -33.71 -6.56 6.73
C GLY A 168 -34.31 -7.71 5.89
N PRO A 169 -35.63 -7.94 5.96
CA PRO A 169 -36.28 -9.12 5.36
C PRO A 169 -36.26 -9.19 3.83
N SER A 170 -36.06 -8.04 3.18
CA SER A 170 -36.15 -7.87 1.72
C SER A 170 -34.80 -7.54 1.07
N GLY A 171 -33.73 -7.41 1.85
CA GLY A 171 -32.38 -7.23 1.34
C GLY A 171 -31.67 -8.56 1.11
N ILE A 172 -30.76 -8.60 0.14
CA ILE A 172 -29.87 -9.74 -0.06
C ILE A 172 -28.70 -9.57 0.91
N ALA A 173 -28.63 -10.45 1.90
CA ALA A 173 -27.52 -10.45 2.86
C ALA A 173 -26.27 -10.99 2.16
N ASN A 174 -25.18 -10.23 2.25
CA ASN A 174 -23.88 -10.66 1.74
C ASN A 174 -23.17 -11.48 2.83
N SER A 175 -23.74 -12.64 3.20
CA SER A 175 -23.07 -13.58 4.09
C SER A 175 -21.92 -14.26 3.35
N SER A 176 -20.70 -14.17 3.88
CA SER A 176 -19.57 -14.98 3.39
C SER A 176 -19.94 -16.46 3.44
N ALA A 177 -19.75 -17.18 2.32
CA ALA A 177 -20.06 -18.61 2.22
C ALA A 177 -19.23 -19.47 3.18
N ASP A 178 -18.01 -19.03 3.51
CA ASP A 178 -17.10 -19.68 4.45
C ASP A 178 -17.19 -19.08 5.88
N HIS A 179 -18.22 -18.26 6.13
CA HIS A 179 -18.45 -17.54 7.39
C HIS A 179 -17.24 -16.70 7.86
N ARG A 180 -16.51 -16.08 6.93
CA ARG A 180 -15.31 -15.29 7.23
C ARG A 180 -15.60 -13.81 7.42
N PHE A 181 -14.79 -13.17 8.25
CA PHE A 181 -14.71 -11.72 8.37
C PHE A 181 -13.25 -11.26 8.32
N SER A 182 -13.04 -10.04 7.85
CA SER A 182 -11.75 -9.35 7.84
C SER A 182 -11.79 -8.18 8.81
N VAL A 183 -10.70 -8.01 9.57
CA VAL A 183 -10.46 -6.86 10.44
C VAL A 183 -9.58 -5.89 9.69
N VAL A 184 -10.09 -4.70 9.42
CA VAL A 184 -9.42 -3.69 8.61
C VAL A 184 -9.16 -2.42 9.39
N THR A 185 -8.14 -1.68 8.96
CA THR A 185 -7.83 -0.35 9.46
C THR A 185 -8.26 0.74 8.48
N LEU A 186 -7.95 1.99 8.79
CA LEU A 186 -8.16 3.11 7.87
C LEU A 186 -7.50 2.89 6.50
N PRO A 187 -8.10 3.39 5.40
CA PRO A 187 -7.55 3.23 4.06
C PRO A 187 -6.19 3.91 3.91
N VAL A 188 -5.30 3.30 3.13
CA VAL A 188 -3.97 3.83 2.84
C VAL A 188 -3.87 4.17 1.36
N THR A 189 -3.30 5.34 1.06
CA THR A 189 -3.05 5.80 -0.30
C THR A 189 -1.55 5.98 -0.52
N PHE A 190 -1.00 5.29 -1.51
CA PHE A 190 0.29 5.64 -2.08
C PHE A 190 0.10 6.74 -3.11
N ARG A 191 0.74 7.89 -2.87
CA ARG A 191 0.74 9.03 -3.77
C ARG A 191 2.08 9.10 -4.46
N CYS A 192 2.08 8.98 -5.79
CA CYS A 192 3.25 9.22 -6.61
C CYS A 192 3.06 10.48 -7.45
N ALA A 193 3.86 11.51 -7.16
CA ALA A 193 3.91 12.75 -7.92
C ALA A 193 5.28 12.86 -8.62
N PRO A 194 5.38 12.39 -9.87
CA PRO A 194 6.64 12.42 -10.61
C PRO A 194 7.04 13.85 -10.99
N ASN A 195 8.34 14.08 -11.14
CA ASN A 195 8.87 15.30 -11.75
C ASN A 195 10.02 14.91 -12.67
N ALA A 196 9.95 15.32 -13.94
CA ALA A 196 10.97 15.02 -14.94
C ALA A 196 12.41 15.42 -14.53
N SER A 197 12.55 16.38 -13.60
CA SER A 197 13.83 16.81 -13.02
C SER A 197 14.39 15.87 -11.95
N GLY A 198 13.69 14.77 -11.61
CA GLY A 198 14.09 13.83 -10.55
C GLY A 198 13.86 14.37 -9.13
N THR A 199 12.92 15.29 -8.95
CA THR A 199 12.52 15.86 -7.64
C THR A 199 11.11 15.46 -7.22
N GLY A 200 10.53 14.46 -7.90
CA GLY A 200 9.21 13.94 -7.60
C GLY A 200 9.20 13.13 -6.32
N THR A 201 8.01 12.90 -5.78
CA THR A 201 7.82 12.28 -4.45
C THR A 201 6.91 11.07 -4.53
N LEU A 202 7.27 10.02 -3.79
CA LEU A 202 6.43 8.87 -3.49
C LEU A 202 6.19 8.85 -1.99
N ALA A 203 4.93 8.92 -1.58
CA ALA A 203 4.55 8.97 -0.18
C ALA A 203 3.43 7.97 0.13
N ARG A 204 3.39 7.52 1.39
CA ARG A 204 2.31 6.70 1.93
C ARG A 204 1.50 7.54 2.89
N ILE A 205 0.20 7.68 2.61
CA ILE A 205 -0.72 8.54 3.35
C ILE A 205 -1.82 7.66 3.94
N VAL A 206 -2.06 7.77 5.24
CA VAL A 206 -3.23 7.16 5.88
C VAL A 206 -4.40 8.13 5.77
N ASN A 207 -5.53 7.68 5.23
CA ASN A 207 -6.71 8.51 5.07
C ASN A 207 -7.50 8.52 6.39
N PRO A 208 -8.06 9.66 6.81
CA PRO A 208 -8.78 9.75 8.07
C PRO A 208 -10.16 9.07 8.03
N THR A 209 -10.72 8.84 6.84
CA THR A 209 -12.07 8.33 6.64
C THR A 209 -12.15 7.42 5.41
N PHE A 210 -13.23 6.64 5.36
CA PHE A 210 -13.61 5.86 4.18
C PHE A 210 -14.55 6.70 3.33
N THR A 211 -14.25 6.80 2.03
CA THR A 211 -15.08 7.54 1.07
C THR A 211 -15.34 6.68 -0.17
N PRO A 212 -16.59 6.60 -0.65
CA PRO A 212 -16.91 5.87 -1.89
C PRO A 212 -16.14 6.44 -3.09
N ALA A 213 -16.09 7.78 -3.21
CA ALA A 213 -15.22 8.43 -4.17
C ALA A 213 -13.76 8.38 -3.68
N GLN A 214 -12.83 7.94 -4.55
CA GLN A 214 -11.41 7.90 -4.22
C GLN A 214 -10.87 9.32 -3.97
N PRO A 215 -10.32 9.61 -2.78
CA PRO A 215 -9.72 10.90 -2.52
C PRO A 215 -8.36 10.99 -3.20
N THR A 216 -7.99 12.20 -3.61
CA THR A 216 -6.67 12.56 -4.13
C THR A 216 -5.95 13.45 -3.11
N PRO A 217 -5.50 12.89 -1.96
CA PRO A 217 -4.86 13.70 -0.92
C PRO A 217 -3.59 14.36 -1.44
N GLY A 218 -3.35 15.60 -1.00
CA GLY A 218 -2.07 16.29 -1.16
C GLY A 218 -0.99 15.71 -0.23
N LEU A 219 0.22 16.24 -0.33
CA LEU A 219 1.32 15.86 0.57
C LEU A 219 1.42 16.92 1.69
N ALA A 220 1.24 16.51 2.95
CA ALA A 220 1.50 17.38 4.09
C ALA A 220 3.02 17.50 4.32
N PRO A 221 3.53 18.63 4.85
CA PRO A 221 4.97 18.90 4.98
C PRO A 221 5.78 17.81 5.72
N ASP A 222 5.18 17.17 6.72
CA ASP A 222 5.85 16.17 7.57
C ASP A 222 5.52 14.72 7.17
N THR A 223 4.97 14.51 5.98
CA THR A 223 4.64 13.15 5.52
C THR A 223 5.92 12.39 5.18
N PRO A 224 6.17 11.21 5.81
CA PRO A 224 7.35 10.41 5.48
C PRO A 224 7.28 9.94 4.02
N LEU A 225 8.37 10.18 3.29
CA LEU A 225 8.51 9.78 1.90
C LEU A 225 9.09 8.36 1.80
N LEU A 226 8.60 7.59 0.84
CA LEU A 226 9.20 6.33 0.41
C LEU A 226 10.34 6.59 -0.59
N ALA A 227 10.19 7.61 -1.44
CA ALA A 227 11.22 8.10 -2.33
C ALA A 227 11.01 9.59 -2.63
N ASN A 228 12.09 10.35 -2.84
CA ASN A 228 12.12 11.79 -3.11
C ASN A 228 12.78 12.15 -4.45
N ASN A 229 13.18 11.14 -5.22
CA ASN A 229 13.89 11.27 -6.49
C ASN A 229 13.07 10.74 -7.68
N VAL A 230 11.74 10.83 -7.61
CA VAL A 230 10.86 10.19 -8.60
C VAL A 230 10.84 11.00 -9.90
N GLN A 231 11.26 10.36 -10.99
CA GLN A 231 11.22 10.96 -12.32
C GLN A 231 9.88 10.74 -13.00
N ASP A 232 9.42 9.49 -12.97
CA ASP A 232 8.18 9.02 -13.58
C ASP A 232 7.66 7.80 -12.81
N CYS A 233 6.36 7.58 -12.84
CA CYS A 233 5.73 6.39 -12.26
C CYS A 233 4.45 6.04 -13.01
N ASP A 234 4.17 4.74 -13.05
CA ASP A 234 2.98 4.20 -13.70
C ASP A 234 2.42 3.05 -12.85
N PHE A 235 1.10 3.04 -12.68
CA PHE A 235 0.39 2.07 -11.86
C PHE A 235 -0.81 1.54 -12.62
N SER A 236 -0.91 0.22 -12.69
CA SER A 236 -2.05 -0.47 -13.30
C SER A 236 -2.62 -1.47 -12.30
N ALA A 237 -3.94 -1.48 -12.17
CA ALA A 237 -4.67 -2.51 -11.45
C ALA A 237 -5.61 -3.19 -12.43
N THR A 238 -5.33 -4.46 -12.74
CA THR A 238 -6.17 -5.27 -13.63
C THR A 238 -6.85 -6.33 -12.78
N GLN A 239 -8.16 -6.18 -12.57
CA GLN A 239 -8.98 -7.23 -11.96
C GLN A 239 -9.29 -8.30 -13.02
N THR A 240 -9.18 -9.57 -12.63
CA THR A 240 -9.55 -10.67 -13.52
C THR A 240 -11.07 -10.89 -13.49
N ALA A 241 -11.63 -11.53 -14.52
CA ALA A 241 -13.09 -11.74 -14.62
C ALA A 241 -13.67 -12.56 -13.46
N ALA A 242 -12.86 -13.41 -12.82
CA ALA A 242 -13.15 -13.95 -11.51
C ALA A 242 -12.60 -12.96 -10.48
N LEU A 243 -13.48 -12.24 -9.78
CA LEU A 243 -13.16 -11.26 -8.72
C LEU A 243 -12.29 -11.80 -7.56
N ASN A 244 -11.82 -13.04 -7.67
CA ASN A 244 -11.00 -13.75 -6.70
C ASN A 244 -9.50 -13.49 -6.88
N ASN A 245 -9.05 -13.04 -8.06
CA ASN A 245 -7.64 -12.73 -8.32
C ASN A 245 -7.50 -11.35 -8.98
N ALA A 246 -6.50 -10.58 -8.56
CA ALA A 246 -6.09 -9.35 -9.22
C ALA A 246 -4.58 -9.30 -9.44
N MET A 247 -4.20 -8.59 -10.51
CA MET A 247 -2.81 -8.30 -10.82
C MET A 247 -2.57 -6.80 -10.77
N ILE A 248 -1.52 -6.38 -10.07
CA ILE A 248 -1.12 -4.98 -10.00
C ILE A 248 0.27 -4.85 -10.60
N GLY A 249 0.37 -4.03 -11.63
CA GLY A 249 1.62 -3.60 -12.22
C GLY A 249 2.04 -2.26 -11.62
N MET A 250 3.28 -2.18 -11.16
CA MET A 250 3.89 -0.95 -10.64
C MET A 250 5.19 -0.70 -11.40
N SER A 251 5.35 0.49 -11.94
CA SER A 251 6.58 0.97 -12.55
C SER A 251 7.03 2.23 -11.82
N LEU A 252 8.28 2.26 -11.38
CA LEU A 252 8.88 3.41 -10.72
C LEU A 252 10.21 3.72 -11.38
N SER A 253 10.37 4.97 -11.81
CA SER A 253 11.65 5.50 -12.26
C SER A 253 12.15 6.57 -11.31
N LEU A 254 13.39 6.41 -10.86
CA LEU A 254 14.09 7.40 -10.05
C LEU A 254 15.18 8.06 -10.87
N ALA A 255 15.35 9.36 -10.69
CA ALA A 255 16.42 10.12 -11.32
C ALA A 255 17.20 10.97 -10.34
N ARG A 256 18.49 11.16 -10.62
CA ARG A 256 19.36 12.09 -9.90
C ARG A 256 20.22 12.91 -10.86
N PRO A 257 20.70 14.09 -10.45
CA PRO A 257 21.73 14.83 -11.19
C PRO A 257 23.04 14.04 -11.28
N ARG A 258 23.62 13.95 -12.49
CA ARG A 258 24.91 13.28 -12.70
C ARG A 258 26.06 14.16 -12.21
N ALA A 259 26.90 13.63 -11.33
CA ALA A 259 28.11 14.31 -10.89
C ALA A 259 29.08 14.49 -12.08
N GLY A 260 29.52 15.72 -12.36
CA GLY A 260 30.46 16.02 -13.45
C GLY A 260 29.89 15.95 -14.88
N GLY A 261 28.57 15.75 -15.03
CA GLY A 261 27.88 15.82 -16.33
C GLY A 261 27.55 17.26 -16.75
N ALA A 262 27.06 17.44 -17.97
CA ALA A 262 26.46 18.71 -18.40
C ALA A 262 25.35 19.12 -17.41
N ALA A 263 25.09 20.42 -17.26
CA ALA A 263 24.20 21.01 -16.24
C ALA A 263 22.78 20.41 -16.14
N ASN A 264 22.36 19.60 -17.12
CA ASN A 264 21.04 18.95 -17.22
C ASN A 264 21.10 17.42 -17.40
N GLY A 265 22.24 16.77 -17.17
CA GLY A 265 22.36 15.32 -17.30
C GLY A 265 21.78 14.58 -16.10
N LEU A 266 20.61 13.96 -16.26
CA LEU A 266 20.02 13.09 -15.24
C LEU A 266 20.48 11.63 -15.46
N GLU A 267 20.79 10.96 -14.36
CA GLU A 267 20.98 9.53 -14.29
C GLU A 267 19.70 8.89 -13.77
N THR A 268 19.20 7.89 -14.50
CA THR A 268 17.87 7.32 -14.28
C THR A 268 17.95 5.81 -14.07
N VAL A 269 17.08 5.29 -13.19
CA VAL A 269 16.88 3.85 -12.97
C VAL A 269 15.38 3.59 -13.00
N THR A 270 14.94 2.64 -13.82
CA THR A 270 13.55 2.22 -13.91
C THR A 270 13.41 0.79 -13.44
N LEU A 271 12.49 0.55 -12.50
CA LEU A 271 12.16 -0.76 -11.98
C LEU A 271 10.67 -1.04 -12.19
N VAL A 272 10.37 -2.26 -12.60
CA VAL A 272 9.02 -2.76 -12.81
C VAL A 272 8.78 -3.91 -11.85
N HIS A 273 7.64 -3.89 -11.17
CA HIS A 273 7.22 -4.94 -10.25
C HIS A 273 5.78 -5.32 -10.51
N GLN A 274 5.50 -6.62 -10.50
CA GLN A 274 4.16 -7.17 -10.64
C GLN A 274 3.83 -8.00 -9.40
N ILE A 275 2.62 -7.79 -8.88
CA ILE A 275 2.11 -8.53 -7.72
C ILE A 275 0.79 -9.21 -8.07
N HIS A 276 0.67 -10.44 -7.62
CA HIS A 276 -0.61 -11.14 -7.55
C HIS A 276 -1.22 -10.86 -6.19
N VAL A 277 -2.49 -10.45 -6.19
CA VAL A 277 -3.28 -10.21 -4.99
C VAL A 277 -4.43 -11.21 -4.97
N ASP A 278 -4.58 -11.86 -3.82
CA ASP A 278 -5.72 -12.71 -3.52
C ASP A 278 -6.91 -11.83 -3.15
N ASN A 279 -7.97 -11.92 -3.95
CA ASN A 279 -9.22 -11.20 -3.75
C ASN A 279 -10.37 -12.16 -3.37
N THR A 280 -10.07 -13.33 -2.78
CA THR A 280 -11.11 -14.19 -2.21
C THR A 280 -11.73 -13.55 -0.95
N PRO A 281 -13.02 -13.17 -0.96
CA PRO A 281 -13.64 -12.41 0.13
C PRO A 281 -14.09 -13.25 1.34
#